data_AF-A0A9Q1HJ25-F1
#
_entry.id   AF-A0A9Q1HJ25-F1
#
_cell.length_a   1.000
_cell.length_b   1.000
_cell.length_c   1.000
_cell.angle_alpha   90.00
_cell.angle_beta   90.00
_cell.angle_gamma   90.00
#
_symmetry.space_group_name_H-M   'P 1'
#
loop_
_entity.id
_entity.type
_entity.pdbx_description
1 polymer ?
#
loop_
_entity_poly.entity_id
_entity_poly.type
_entity_poly.pdbx_seq_one_letter_code
_entity_poly.pdbx_strand_id
1 'polypeptide(L)'
;MCEQLGQDFYDQYVRIGILVEEEVLDISDDPNAIISEHIQYKTEVRFYHKLFCEWYAAHHLSDYASRDDVSIDPWEESKEAKRSYSLEESVNNETEEEPEYGNNIERQTDHYLKYLDPFDLQYVYRFSCGLNRVAADKIIGYLKTQTDAKKFAILCILEKSGRVKDVLKDVKELCSNQVDIDGGYSSLLQRSTIQLLEIALANKVSKRVQQ
;
A
#
# COMPACT_ATOMS: atom_id res chain seq x y z
N MET A 1 -22.41 -1.11 8.70
CA MET A 1 -22.08 -0.13 7.64
C MET A 1 -23.19 0.92 7.49
N CYS A 2 -24.46 0.52 7.28
CA CYS A 2 -25.60 1.46 7.25
C CYS A 2 -25.71 2.34 8.51
N GLU A 3 -25.46 1.79 9.70
CA GLU A 3 -25.53 2.55 10.95
C GLU A 3 -24.47 3.66 11.07
N GLN A 4 -23.33 3.51 10.39
CA GLN A 4 -22.22 4.47 10.46
C GLN A 4 -22.25 5.48 9.30
N LEU A 5 -22.67 5.04 8.10
CA LEU A 5 -22.63 5.86 6.88
C LEU A 5 -23.99 6.44 6.48
N GLY A 6 -25.08 5.91 7.04
CA GLY A 6 -26.45 6.23 6.65
C GLY A 6 -26.98 5.37 5.50
N GLN A 7 -28.29 5.16 5.48
CA GLN A 7 -28.97 4.29 4.52
C GLN A 7 -28.86 4.82 3.07
N ASP A 8 -29.08 6.12 2.86
CA ASP A 8 -29.01 6.73 1.53
C ASP A 8 -27.63 6.57 0.89
N PHE A 9 -26.57 6.68 1.70
CA PHE A 9 -25.19 6.47 1.27
C PHE A 9 -24.97 5.00 0.91
N TYR A 10 -25.37 4.09 1.79
CA TYR A 10 -25.28 2.65 1.55
C TYR A 10 -25.96 2.24 0.23
N ASP A 11 -27.23 2.60 0.07
CA ASP A 11 -28.04 2.25 -1.11
C ASP A 11 -27.42 2.81 -2.39
N GLN A 12 -26.91 4.04 -2.34
CA GLN A 12 -26.22 4.64 -3.49
C GLN A 12 -24.99 3.83 -3.89
N TYR A 13 -24.15 3.43 -2.93
CA TYR A 13 -22.89 2.75 -3.20
C TYR A 13 -23.07 1.30 -3.63
N VAL A 14 -24.13 0.62 -3.15
CA VAL A 14 -24.57 -0.67 -3.71
C VAL A 14 -25.07 -0.47 -5.15
N ARG A 15 -25.94 0.53 -5.39
CA ARG A 15 -26.51 0.80 -6.73
C ARG A 15 -25.46 1.08 -7.81
N ILE A 16 -24.39 1.80 -7.46
CA ILE A 16 -23.30 2.11 -8.41
C ILE A 16 -22.22 1.01 -8.47
N GLY A 17 -22.38 -0.08 -7.72
CA GLY A 17 -21.49 -1.25 -7.76
C GLY A 17 -20.14 -1.03 -7.06
N ILE A 18 -20.05 -0.08 -6.13
CA ILE A 18 -18.85 0.08 -5.29
C ILE A 18 -18.91 -0.88 -4.11
N LEU A 19 -20.08 -1.05 -3.51
CA LEU A 19 -20.33 -2.06 -2.49
C LEU A 19 -21.01 -3.27 -3.12
N VAL A 20 -20.66 -4.46 -2.63
CA VAL A 20 -21.34 -5.71 -2.93
C VAL A 20 -21.84 -6.32 -1.63
N GLU A 21 -23.08 -6.77 -1.66
CA GLU A 21 -23.73 -7.54 -0.61
C GLU A 21 -23.57 -9.03 -0.94
N GLU A 22 -23.05 -9.80 0.00
CA GLU A 22 -22.91 -11.25 -0.12
C GLU A 22 -23.54 -11.93 1.09
N GLU A 23 -24.36 -12.96 0.84
CA GLU A 23 -24.87 -13.81 1.91
C GLU A 23 -23.80 -14.83 2.28
N VAL A 24 -23.31 -14.73 3.52
CA VAL A 24 -22.28 -15.60 4.07
C VAL A 24 -22.91 -16.46 5.18
N LEU A 25 -22.48 -17.72 5.25
CA LEU A 25 -22.83 -18.62 6.35
C LEU A 25 -21.99 -18.26 7.57
N ASP A 26 -22.64 -17.83 8.63
CA ASP A 26 -22.06 -17.65 9.95
C ASP A 26 -22.32 -18.93 10.76
N ILE A 27 -21.24 -19.60 11.16
CA ILE A 27 -21.30 -20.85 11.92
C ILE A 27 -20.82 -20.55 13.34
N SER A 28 -21.70 -20.70 14.32
CA SER A 28 -21.31 -20.51 15.71
C SER A 28 -20.58 -21.75 16.24
N ASP A 29 -19.36 -21.57 16.71
CA ASP A 29 -18.60 -22.62 17.41
C ASP A 29 -19.02 -22.79 18.89
N ASP A 30 -20.10 -22.12 19.34
CA ASP A 30 -20.60 -22.25 20.71
C ASP A 30 -21.26 -23.62 20.92
N PRO A 31 -20.67 -24.49 21.77
CA PRO A 31 -21.22 -25.83 22.02
C PRO A 31 -22.59 -25.82 22.73
N ASN A 32 -23.06 -24.66 23.22
CA ASN A 32 -24.36 -24.50 23.87
C ASN A 32 -25.42 -23.86 22.96
N ALA A 33 -25.08 -23.47 21.72
CA ALA A 33 -26.06 -22.89 20.80
C ALA A 33 -27.16 -23.93 20.44
N ILE A 34 -28.37 -23.46 20.12
CA ILE A 34 -29.40 -24.37 19.62
C ILE A 34 -29.06 -24.72 18.16
N ILE A 35 -29.41 -25.91 17.64
CA ILE A 35 -29.06 -26.35 16.26
C ILE A 35 -29.46 -25.31 15.18
N SER A 36 -30.56 -24.57 15.41
CA SER A 36 -31.02 -23.48 14.55
C SER A 36 -30.21 -22.18 14.64
N GLU A 37 -29.36 -22.03 15.65
CA GLU A 37 -28.47 -20.88 15.86
C GLU A 37 -27.05 -21.15 15.38
N HIS A 38 -26.69 -22.43 15.22
CA HIS A 38 -25.37 -22.84 14.74
C HIS A 38 -25.09 -22.47 13.29
N ILE A 39 -26.12 -22.21 12.47
CA ILE A 39 -25.96 -21.85 11.06
C ILE A 39 -26.93 -20.70 10.77
N GLN A 40 -26.38 -19.49 10.61
CA GLN A 40 -27.14 -18.31 10.24
C GLN A 40 -26.61 -17.73 8.93
N TYR A 41 -27.51 -17.21 8.10
CA TYR A 41 -27.11 -16.40 6.96
C TYR A 41 -26.96 -14.95 7.41
N LYS A 42 -25.81 -14.37 7.12
CA LYS A 42 -25.52 -12.96 7.39
C LYS A 42 -25.16 -12.28 6.09
N THR A 43 -25.71 -11.10 5.85
CA THR A 43 -25.28 -10.24 4.76
C THR A 43 -23.99 -9.53 5.15
N GLU A 44 -22.91 -9.85 4.47
CA GLU A 44 -21.66 -9.12 4.55
C GLU A 44 -21.53 -8.15 3.39
N VAL A 45 -20.96 -6.98 3.68
CA VAL A 45 -20.85 -5.90 2.70
C VAL A 45 -19.38 -5.54 2.57
N ARG A 46 -18.87 -5.63 1.36
CA ARG A 46 -17.48 -5.30 1.04
C ARG A 46 -17.38 -4.40 -0.17
N PHE A 47 -16.24 -3.74 -0.32
CA PHE A 47 -15.93 -3.07 -1.58
C PHE A 47 -15.75 -4.12 -2.68
N TYR A 48 -16.43 -3.90 -3.81
CA TYR A 48 -16.41 -4.83 -4.94
C TYR A 48 -15.07 -4.79 -5.68
N HIS A 49 -14.53 -3.59 -5.90
CA HIS A 49 -13.31 -3.39 -6.68
C HIS A 49 -12.09 -3.15 -5.80
N LYS A 50 -11.06 -4.01 -5.97
CA LYS A 50 -9.74 -3.89 -5.33
C LYS A 50 -9.14 -2.48 -5.45
N LEU A 51 -9.35 -1.80 -6.57
CA LEU A 51 -8.89 -0.44 -6.80
C LEU A 51 -9.40 0.57 -5.77
N PHE A 52 -10.67 0.47 -5.33
CA PHE A 52 -11.19 1.37 -4.30
C PHE A 52 -10.57 1.05 -2.95
N CYS A 53 -10.41 -0.23 -2.61
CA CYS A 53 -9.71 -0.64 -1.39
C CYS A 53 -8.29 -0.07 -1.36
N GLU A 54 -7.55 -0.21 -2.46
CA GLU A 54 -6.19 0.31 -2.56
C GLU A 54 -6.14 1.84 -2.51
N TRP A 55 -7.13 2.53 -3.08
CA TRP A 55 -7.25 3.99 -2.98
C TRP A 55 -7.50 4.45 -1.53
N TYR A 56 -8.40 3.80 -0.80
CA TYR A 56 -8.61 4.09 0.63
C TYR A 56 -7.36 3.76 1.46
N ALA A 57 -6.74 2.60 1.23
CA ALA A 57 -5.49 2.23 1.90
C ALA A 57 -4.35 3.22 1.61
N ALA A 58 -4.31 3.80 0.40
CA ALA A 58 -3.33 4.80 0.03
C ALA A 58 -3.43 6.08 0.87
N HIS A 59 -4.64 6.49 1.26
CA HIS A 59 -4.79 7.63 2.17
C HIS A 59 -4.12 7.35 3.52
N HIS A 60 -4.33 6.17 4.09
CA HIS A 60 -3.69 5.77 5.34
C HIS A 60 -2.16 5.69 5.21
N LEU A 61 -1.65 5.05 4.14
CA LEU A 61 -0.20 4.94 3.92
C LEU A 61 0.42 6.33 3.69
N SER A 62 -0.24 7.19 2.92
CA SER A 62 0.22 8.55 2.63
C SER A 62 0.31 9.38 3.91
N ASP A 63 -0.73 9.35 4.75
CA ASP A 63 -0.75 10.06 6.02
C ASP A 63 0.34 9.52 6.96
N TYR A 64 0.45 8.20 7.10
CA TYR A 64 1.45 7.56 7.94
C TYR A 64 2.88 7.91 7.52
N ALA A 65 3.21 7.69 6.25
CA ALA A 65 4.54 7.98 5.71
C ALA A 65 4.87 9.48 5.78
N SER A 66 3.87 10.37 5.70
CA SER A 66 4.11 11.81 5.78
C SER A 66 4.47 12.34 7.17
N ARG A 67 4.24 11.58 8.24
CA ARG A 67 4.51 12.01 9.62
C ARG A 67 6.02 12.03 9.91
N ASP A 68 6.45 13.05 10.65
CA ASP A 68 7.85 13.23 11.08
C ASP A 68 8.13 12.65 12.48
N ASP A 69 7.10 12.23 13.21
CA ASP A 69 7.17 11.58 14.52
C ASP A 69 6.10 10.48 14.55
N VAL A 70 6.52 9.24 14.80
CA VAL A 70 5.63 8.07 14.74
C VAL A 70 5.86 7.20 15.97
N SER A 71 5.21 7.57 17.06
CA SER A 71 5.08 6.74 18.26
C SER A 71 3.88 5.77 18.20
N ILE A 72 3.24 5.60 17.03
CA ILE A 72 2.01 4.79 16.90
C ILE A 72 2.19 3.82 15.74
N ASP A 73 2.36 2.53 16.06
CA ASP A 73 2.28 1.43 15.11
C ASP A 73 0.83 1.34 14.57
N PRO A 74 0.61 1.45 13.25
CA PRO A 74 -0.73 1.41 12.65
C PRO A 74 -1.50 0.11 12.91
N TRP A 75 -0.81 -0.96 13.31
CA TRP A 75 -1.42 -2.25 13.60
C TRP A 75 -1.72 -2.48 15.09
N GLU A 76 -1.53 -1.48 15.98
CA GLU A 76 -1.91 -1.59 17.40
C GLU A 76 -3.39 -2.02 17.58
N GLU A 77 -4.31 -1.42 16.83
CA GLU A 77 -5.74 -1.78 16.88
C GLU A 77 -5.99 -3.21 16.36
N SER A 78 -5.20 -3.68 15.39
CA SER A 78 -5.31 -5.04 14.87
C SER A 78 -4.65 -6.09 15.76
N LYS A 79 -3.64 -5.69 16.57
CA LYS A 79 -3.07 -6.55 17.61
C LYS A 79 -4.08 -6.78 18.72
N GLU A 80 -4.85 -5.76 19.12
CA GLU A 80 -5.98 -5.92 20.04
C GLU A 80 -7.09 -6.81 19.46
N ALA A 81 -7.44 -6.64 18.18
CA ALA A 81 -8.42 -7.49 17.49
C ALA A 81 -7.96 -8.96 17.35
N LYS A 82 -6.65 -9.21 17.20
CA LYS A 82 -6.08 -10.58 17.21
C LYS A 82 -5.99 -11.16 18.62
N ARG A 83 -5.77 -10.33 19.65
CA ARG A 83 -5.71 -10.76 21.06
C ARG A 83 -7.06 -11.24 21.58
N SER A 84 -8.16 -10.76 21.00
CA SER A 84 -9.51 -11.28 21.27
C SER A 84 -9.81 -12.65 20.64
N TYR A 85 -8.98 -13.15 19.71
CA TYR A 85 -9.25 -14.41 18.97
C TYR A 85 -8.25 -15.55 19.21
N SER A 86 -7.20 -15.35 20.01
CA SER A 86 -6.33 -16.45 20.45
C SER A 86 -5.98 -16.30 21.93
N LEU A 87 -6.78 -16.97 22.77
CA LEU A 87 -6.25 -17.53 24.00
C LEU A 87 -5.53 -18.83 23.63
N GLU A 88 -4.37 -19.02 24.24
CA GLU A 88 -3.42 -20.13 24.10
C GLU A 88 -2.37 -19.93 23.00
N GLU A 89 -1.18 -19.41 23.35
CA GLU A 89 -0.10 -20.25 23.86
C GLU A 89 1.05 -19.41 24.44
N SER A 90 1.84 -20.11 25.26
CA SER A 90 2.88 -19.70 26.18
C SER A 90 4.00 -18.80 25.66
N VAL A 91 4.38 -17.86 26.54
CA VAL A 91 5.62 -17.06 26.55
C VAL A 91 6.85 -17.94 26.34
N ASN A 92 7.63 -17.63 25.31
CA ASN A 92 9.08 -17.85 25.30
C ASN A 92 9.76 -16.54 24.89
N ASN A 93 10.51 -15.98 25.84
CA ASN A 93 11.36 -14.81 25.65
C ASN A 93 12.60 -15.25 24.87
N GLU A 94 12.73 -14.82 23.63
CA GLU A 94 14.02 -14.75 22.97
C GLU A 94 14.44 -13.29 22.86
N THR A 95 15.64 -13.03 23.38
CA THR A 95 16.23 -11.70 23.49
C THR A 95 16.87 -11.40 22.15
N GLU A 96 16.18 -10.67 21.27
CA GLU A 96 16.80 -10.16 20.04
C GLU A 96 17.56 -8.87 20.36
N GLU A 97 18.87 -8.90 20.11
CA GLU A 97 19.81 -7.79 20.29
C GLU A 97 19.42 -6.59 19.41
N GLU A 98 19.24 -5.43 20.03
CA GLU A 98 18.96 -4.15 19.34
C GLU A 98 20.17 -3.69 18.50
N PRO A 99 19.99 -3.37 17.19
CA PRO A 99 21.04 -2.73 16.42
C PRO A 99 20.91 -1.20 16.42
N GLU A 100 22.05 -0.60 16.74
CA GLU A 100 22.52 0.78 16.75
C GLU A 100 21.74 1.85 15.94
N TYR A 101 21.49 2.97 16.65
CA TYR A 101 20.69 4.16 16.33
C TYR A 101 21.17 4.93 15.07
N GLY A 102 20.46 4.75 13.96
CA GLY A 102 20.40 5.66 12.82
C GLY A 102 18.98 6.22 12.71
N ASN A 103 18.84 7.49 12.33
CA ASN A 103 17.60 8.30 12.29
C ASN A 103 16.30 7.46 12.33
N ASN A 104 15.68 7.41 13.51
CA ASN A 104 14.61 6.48 13.90
C ASN A 104 13.38 6.49 12.95
N ILE A 105 13.14 7.62 12.26
CA ILE A 105 11.93 7.86 11.44
C ILE A 105 11.96 7.13 10.09
N GLU A 106 13.10 7.11 9.39
CA GLU A 106 13.23 6.42 8.09
C GLU A 106 13.08 4.90 8.28
N ARG A 107 13.64 4.37 9.37
CA ARG A 107 13.62 2.93 9.68
C ARG A 107 12.21 2.38 9.98
N GLN A 108 11.32 3.18 10.56
CA GLN A 108 9.96 2.74 10.89
C GLN A 108 9.03 2.71 9.67
N THR A 109 9.16 3.67 8.75
CA THR A 109 8.41 3.63 7.49
C THR A 109 8.83 2.42 6.67
N ASP A 110 10.14 2.16 6.60
CA ASP A 110 10.70 0.98 5.94
C ASP A 110 10.20 -0.33 6.57
N HIS A 111 10.09 -0.38 7.91
CA HIS A 111 9.54 -1.52 8.63
C HIS A 111 8.08 -1.80 8.24
N TYR A 112 7.23 -0.76 8.17
CA TYR A 112 5.84 -0.92 7.75
C TYR A 112 5.74 -1.39 6.29
N LEU A 113 6.51 -0.77 5.39
CA LEU A 113 6.51 -1.10 3.97
C LEU A 113 7.03 -2.50 3.66
N LYS A 114 7.89 -3.07 4.53
CA LYS A 114 8.39 -4.45 4.40
C LYS A 114 7.29 -5.51 4.31
N TYR A 115 6.13 -5.24 4.91
CA TYR A 115 5.01 -6.18 4.93
C TYR A 115 4.02 -5.96 3.76
N LEU A 116 4.24 -4.93 2.94
CA LEU A 116 3.35 -4.56 1.83
C LEU A 116 4.04 -4.81 0.50
N ASP A 117 3.69 -5.90 -0.17
CA ASP A 117 4.26 -6.22 -1.49
C ASP A 117 3.85 -5.14 -2.54
N PRO A 118 4.81 -4.40 -3.13
CA PRO A 118 4.52 -3.40 -4.15
C PRO A 118 3.91 -3.95 -5.44
N PHE A 119 4.09 -5.24 -5.74
CA PHE A 119 3.53 -5.89 -6.93
C PHE A 119 2.04 -6.19 -6.73
N ASP A 120 1.65 -6.64 -5.53
CA ASP A 120 0.26 -6.92 -5.19
C ASP A 120 -0.54 -5.66 -4.87
N LEU A 121 0.12 -4.61 -4.37
CA LEU A 121 -0.49 -3.36 -3.90
C LEU A 121 -0.04 -2.13 -4.70
N GLN A 122 0.25 -2.32 -5.99
CA GLN A 122 0.81 -1.27 -6.85
C GLN A 122 0.03 0.05 -6.83
N TYR A 123 -1.30 0.02 -6.63
CA TYR A 123 -2.10 1.24 -6.60
C TYR A 123 -2.06 1.92 -5.25
N VAL A 124 -1.90 1.18 -4.14
CA VAL A 124 -1.63 1.77 -2.81
C VAL A 124 -0.41 2.68 -2.89
N TYR A 125 0.70 2.16 -3.42
CA TYR A 125 1.95 2.90 -3.56
C TYR A 125 1.81 4.11 -4.49
N ARG A 126 1.25 3.91 -5.69
CA ARG A 126 1.06 4.97 -6.70
C ARG A 126 0.18 6.10 -6.18
N PHE A 127 -0.98 5.78 -5.62
CA PHE A 127 -1.88 6.78 -5.08
C PHE A 127 -1.26 7.50 -3.88
N SER A 128 -0.56 6.79 -2.99
CA SER A 128 0.11 7.42 -1.83
C SER A 128 1.11 8.50 -2.27
N CYS A 129 1.87 8.22 -3.34
CA CYS A 129 2.81 9.17 -3.94
C CYS A 129 2.10 10.37 -4.60
N GLY A 130 0.91 10.16 -5.18
CA GLY A 130 0.09 11.23 -5.73
C GLY A 130 -0.62 12.07 -4.66
N LEU A 131 -0.93 11.49 -3.50
CA LEU A 131 -1.66 12.16 -2.43
C LEU A 131 -0.77 13.11 -1.61
N ASN A 132 0.46 12.71 -1.29
CA ASN A 132 1.35 13.50 -0.44
C ASN A 132 2.81 13.42 -0.91
N ARG A 133 3.42 14.58 -1.13
CA ARG A 133 4.80 14.69 -1.60
C ARG A 133 5.83 14.11 -0.61
N VAL A 134 5.66 14.36 0.70
CA VAL A 134 6.60 13.88 1.74
C VAL A 134 6.53 12.36 1.83
N ALA A 135 5.32 11.81 1.81
CA ALA A 135 5.12 10.37 1.73
C ALA A 135 5.76 9.80 0.46
N ALA A 136 5.59 10.48 -0.68
CA ALA A 136 6.18 10.06 -1.95
C ALA A 136 7.71 9.97 -1.87
N ASP A 137 8.37 10.98 -1.27
CA ASP A 137 9.83 11.00 -1.09
C ASP A 137 10.30 9.77 -0.29
N LYS A 138 9.66 9.46 0.83
CA LYS A 138 10.00 8.31 1.70
C LYS A 138 9.71 6.97 1.01
N ILE A 139 8.53 6.82 0.41
CA ILE A 139 8.11 5.60 -0.29
C ILE A 139 9.04 5.30 -1.49
N ILE A 140 9.33 6.30 -2.32
CA ILE A 140 10.23 6.14 -3.46
C ILE A 140 11.66 5.82 -2.99
N GLY A 141 12.10 6.46 -1.90
CA GLY A 141 13.37 6.15 -1.23
C GLY A 141 13.46 4.67 -0.86
N TYR A 142 12.46 4.16 -0.14
CA TYR A 142 12.34 2.75 0.22
C TYR A 142 12.36 1.83 -1.01
N LEU A 143 11.52 2.08 -2.02
CA LEU A 143 11.43 1.22 -3.20
C LEU A 143 12.74 1.14 -3.99
N LYS A 144 13.54 2.21 -3.98
CA LYS A 144 14.86 2.24 -4.65
C LYS A 144 15.90 1.35 -3.97
N THR A 145 15.77 1.07 -2.67
CA THR A 145 16.71 0.20 -1.94
C THR A 145 16.41 -1.29 -2.16
N GLN A 146 15.17 -1.62 -2.53
CA GLN A 146 14.74 -2.99 -2.80
C GLN A 146 15.12 -3.41 -4.23
N THR A 147 15.87 -4.50 -4.37
CA THR A 147 16.37 -4.99 -5.67
C THR A 147 15.24 -5.24 -6.68
N ASP A 148 14.14 -5.83 -6.23
CA ASP A 148 13.01 -6.18 -7.10
C ASP A 148 12.01 -5.04 -7.29
N ALA A 149 11.90 -4.12 -6.31
CA ALA A 149 10.95 -3.01 -6.34
C ALA A 149 11.52 -1.72 -6.95
N LYS A 150 12.82 -1.68 -7.26
CA LYS A 150 13.45 -0.53 -7.91
C LYS A 150 12.78 -0.13 -9.22
N LYS A 151 12.27 -1.10 -9.98
CA LYS A 151 11.48 -0.88 -11.20
C LYS A 151 10.08 -0.31 -10.90
N PHE A 152 9.48 -0.67 -9.77
CA PHE A 152 8.20 -0.11 -9.31
C PHE A 152 8.30 1.35 -8.89
N ALA A 153 9.49 1.80 -8.44
CA ALA A 153 9.73 3.20 -8.15
C ALA A 153 9.42 4.12 -9.35
N ILE A 154 9.58 3.63 -10.60
CA ILE A 154 9.22 4.38 -11.82
C ILE A 154 7.73 4.76 -11.81
N LEU A 155 6.86 3.81 -11.47
CA LEU A 155 5.41 4.06 -11.42
C LEU A 155 5.08 5.13 -10.38
N CYS A 156 5.73 5.08 -9.23
CA CYS A 156 5.53 6.03 -8.14
C CYS A 156 6.06 7.44 -8.48
N ILE A 157 7.20 7.53 -9.18
CA ILE A 157 7.78 8.80 -9.63
C ILE A 157 6.84 9.52 -10.62
N LEU A 158 6.21 8.79 -11.53
CA LEU A 158 5.29 9.37 -12.50
C LEU A 158 3.99 9.89 -11.88
N GLU A 159 3.57 9.32 -10.76
CA GLU A 159 2.35 9.72 -10.03
C GLU A 159 2.62 10.80 -8.97
N LYS A 160 3.89 11.05 -8.65
CA LYS A 160 4.29 11.97 -7.58
C LYS A 160 3.70 13.37 -7.78
N SER A 161 2.92 13.82 -6.81
CA SER A 161 2.39 15.18 -6.81
C SER A 161 3.46 16.20 -6.39
N GLY A 162 3.40 17.39 -6.99
CA GLY A 162 4.31 18.49 -6.66
C GLY A 162 4.85 19.22 -7.87
N ARG A 163 6.01 19.86 -7.70
CA ARG A 163 6.60 20.67 -8.77
C ARG A 163 7.33 19.77 -9.75
N VAL A 164 7.19 20.08 -11.04
CA VAL A 164 7.90 19.40 -12.14
C VAL A 164 9.40 19.28 -11.88
N LYS A 165 10.02 20.28 -11.23
CA LYS A 165 11.45 20.24 -10.88
C LYS A 165 11.83 19.07 -9.96
N ASP A 166 10.96 18.73 -9.01
CA ASP A 166 11.20 17.66 -8.05
C ASP A 166 11.09 16.29 -8.75
N VAL A 167 10.09 16.11 -9.63
CA VAL A 167 9.97 14.93 -10.50
C VAL A 167 11.18 14.80 -11.44
N LEU A 168 11.64 15.90 -12.04
CA LEU A 168 12.82 15.89 -12.91
C LEU A 168 14.11 15.53 -12.17
N LYS A 169 14.21 15.85 -10.88
CA LYS A 169 15.33 15.41 -10.04
C LYS A 169 15.32 13.89 -9.90
N ASP A 170 14.17 13.31 -9.60
CA ASP A 170 14.02 11.85 -9.45
C ASP A 170 14.26 11.12 -10.78
N VAL A 171 13.75 11.66 -11.89
CA VAL A 171 14.00 11.13 -13.25
C VAL A 171 15.49 11.18 -13.59
N LYS A 172 16.20 12.27 -13.27
CA LYS A 172 17.65 12.39 -13.47
C LYS A 172 18.42 11.34 -12.69
N GLU A 173 18.11 11.17 -11.42
CA GLU A 173 18.74 10.18 -10.56
C GLU A 173 18.51 8.75 -11.09
N LEU A 174 17.28 8.44 -11.51
CA LEU A 174 16.93 7.11 -12.01
C LEU A 174 17.61 6.81 -13.35
N CYS A 175 17.64 7.77 -14.29
CA CYS A 175 18.34 7.65 -15.57
C CYS A 175 19.87 7.74 -15.47
N SER A 176 20.42 8.18 -14.33
CA SER A 176 21.88 8.14 -14.10
C SER A 176 22.37 6.71 -13.84
N ASN A 177 21.46 5.83 -13.42
CA ASN A 177 21.68 4.39 -13.33
C ASN A 177 21.22 3.71 -14.64
N GLN A 178 21.58 2.44 -14.82
CA GLN A 178 21.08 1.64 -15.93
C GLN A 178 19.56 1.47 -15.82
N VAL A 179 18.83 1.76 -16.90
CA VAL A 179 17.39 1.52 -17.06
C VAL A 179 17.20 0.52 -18.20
N ASP A 180 16.50 -0.56 -17.93
CA ASP A 180 16.24 -1.66 -18.84
C ASP A 180 14.74 -1.77 -19.18
N ILE A 181 14.45 -2.33 -20.36
CA ILE A 181 13.10 -2.67 -20.81
C ILE A 181 13.14 -4.16 -21.17
N ASP A 182 12.58 -4.99 -20.30
CA ASP A 182 12.58 -6.44 -20.47
C ASP A 182 11.23 -6.99 -20.96
N GLY A 183 11.28 -8.11 -21.70
CA GLY A 183 10.09 -8.79 -22.23
C GLY A 183 9.19 -9.41 -21.16
N GLY A 184 9.73 -9.72 -19.98
CA GLY A 184 9.01 -10.20 -18.80
C GLY A 184 8.32 -9.08 -18.00
N TYR A 185 8.51 -7.81 -18.36
CA TYR A 185 7.82 -6.71 -17.71
C TYR A 185 6.36 -6.58 -18.15
N SER A 186 5.50 -6.16 -17.23
CA SER A 186 4.11 -5.87 -17.56
C SER A 186 4.05 -4.73 -18.59
N SER A 187 3.04 -4.76 -19.48
CA SER A 187 2.85 -3.70 -20.47
C SER A 187 2.66 -2.32 -19.83
N LEU A 188 2.23 -2.27 -18.56
CA LEU A 188 2.16 -1.03 -17.78
C LEU A 188 3.55 -0.52 -17.41
N LEU A 189 4.41 -1.40 -16.90
CA LEU A 189 5.78 -1.03 -16.53
C LEU A 189 6.59 -0.62 -17.75
N GLN A 190 6.49 -1.35 -18.87
CA GLN A 190 7.16 -0.98 -20.13
C GLN A 190 6.73 0.41 -20.62
N ARG A 191 5.41 0.67 -20.67
CA ARG A 191 4.88 1.99 -21.07
C ARG A 191 5.35 3.10 -20.13
N SER A 192 5.37 2.84 -18.84
CA SER A 192 5.82 3.81 -17.83
C SER A 192 7.32 4.10 -17.94
N THR A 193 8.13 3.07 -18.19
CA THR A 193 9.57 3.23 -18.45
C THR A 193 9.81 4.07 -19.71
N ILE A 194 9.08 3.81 -20.80
CA ILE A 194 9.15 4.61 -22.03
C ILE A 194 8.78 6.07 -21.74
N GLN A 195 7.68 6.32 -21.03
CA GLN A 195 7.25 7.67 -20.67
C GLN A 195 8.30 8.40 -19.83
N LEU A 196 8.89 7.74 -18.85
CA LEU A 196 9.99 8.29 -18.05
C LEU A 196 11.20 8.63 -18.94
N LEU A 197 11.53 7.77 -19.89
CA LEU A 197 12.60 8.00 -20.85
C LEU A 197 12.27 9.19 -21.79
N GLU A 198 11.04 9.34 -22.26
CA GLU A 198 10.62 10.48 -23.08
C GLU A 198 10.76 11.80 -22.31
N ILE A 199 10.33 11.83 -21.04
CA ILE A 199 10.51 12.98 -20.14
C ILE A 199 11.99 13.32 -19.99
N ALA A 200 12.84 12.31 -19.75
CA ALA A 200 14.29 12.50 -19.64
C ALA A 200 14.91 13.08 -20.92
N LEU A 201 14.50 12.60 -22.11
CA LEU A 201 14.98 13.11 -23.41
C LEU A 201 14.55 14.56 -23.63
N ALA A 202 13.27 14.87 -23.42
CA ALA A 202 12.74 16.21 -23.57
C ALA A 202 13.46 17.24 -22.67
N ASN A 203 13.99 16.78 -21.53
CA ASN A 203 14.69 17.61 -20.55
C ASN A 203 16.22 17.48 -20.59
N LYS A 204 16.78 16.90 -21.67
CA LYS A 204 18.24 16.79 -21.91
C LYS A 204 19.01 16.10 -20.77
N VAL A 205 18.40 15.09 -20.16
CA VAL A 205 19.05 14.23 -19.17
C VAL A 205 19.91 13.20 -19.92
N SER A 206 21.20 13.10 -19.57
CA SER A 206 22.15 12.14 -20.18
C SER A 206 21.77 10.69 -19.85
N LYS A 207 21.95 9.74 -20.77
CA LYS A 207 21.47 8.36 -20.63
C LYS A 207 22.51 7.29 -21.00
N ARG A 208 22.40 6.13 -20.34
CA ARG A 208 22.84 4.82 -20.88
C ARG A 208 21.62 3.89 -20.92
N VAL A 209 21.13 3.56 -22.11
CA VAL A 209 20.05 2.57 -22.32
C VAL A 209 20.64 1.43 -23.16
N GLN A 210 20.42 0.18 -22.77
CA GLN A 210 20.68 -0.98 -23.62
C GLN A 210 19.35 -1.66 -23.97
N GLN A 211 19.26 -2.12 -25.21
CA GLN A 211 18.16 -2.92 -25.77
C GLN A 211 18.43 -4.40 -25.54
#